data_AF-A0A2G9TCI4-F1
#
_entry.id   AF-A0A2G9TCI4-F1
#
_cell.length_a   1.000
_cell.length_b   1.000
_cell.length_c   1.000
_cell.angle_alpha   90.00
_cell.angle_beta   90.00
_cell.angle_gamma   90.00
#
_symmetry.space_group_name_H-M   'P 1'
#
loop_
_entity.id
_entity.type
_entity.pdbx_description
1 polymer ?
#
loop_
_entity_poly.entity_id
_entity_poly.type
_entity_poly.pdbx_seq_one_letter_code
_entity_poly.pdbx_strand_id
1 'polypeptide(L)'
;LIPGARVPSVVVYTQPVRNTVPVIRAEYGNGRVVQLNAKNMSMEDVERDGEWTPMTWLSPRVNSARLPDPQFSEHKTSQVTATEFLIEQQKRLEG
;
A
#
# COMPACT_ATOMS: atom_id res chain seq x y z
N LEU A 1 3.21 -22.56 -7.81
CA LEU A 1 3.85 -21.88 -6.65
C LEU A 1 2.79 -21.01 -5.99
N ILE A 2 2.53 -21.19 -4.68
CA ILE A 2 1.52 -20.39 -3.98
C ILE A 2 2.10 -18.98 -3.80
N PRO A 3 1.40 -17.89 -4.17
CA PRO A 3 1.93 -16.52 -4.14
C PRO A 3 2.52 -16.08 -2.78
N GLY A 4 2.03 -16.64 -1.67
CA GLY A 4 2.57 -16.38 -0.32
C GLY A 4 3.95 -16.98 -0.02
N ALA A 5 4.52 -17.79 -0.92
CA ALA A 5 5.82 -18.44 -0.70
C ALA A 5 7.01 -17.48 -0.80
N ARG A 6 6.87 -16.34 -1.49
CA ARG A 6 7.98 -15.39 -1.72
C ARG A 6 8.11 -14.35 -0.61
N VAL A 7 7.00 -13.99 0.05
CA VAL A 7 6.95 -12.95 1.08
C VAL A 7 6.10 -13.42 2.27
N PRO A 8 6.70 -13.99 3.33
CA PRO A 8 5.95 -14.63 4.42
C PRO A 8 5.19 -13.63 5.31
N SER A 9 5.56 -12.34 5.27
CA SER A 9 4.89 -11.27 6.03
C SER A 9 3.63 -10.72 5.36
N VAL A 10 3.32 -11.12 4.13
CA VAL A 10 2.13 -10.70 3.40
C VAL A 10 1.07 -11.78 3.51
N VAL A 11 -0.09 -11.43 4.04
CA VAL A 11 -1.22 -12.36 4.11
C VAL A 11 -2.08 -12.21 2.88
N VAL A 12 -2.35 -13.32 2.20
CA VAL A 12 -3.17 -13.36 0.98
C VAL A 12 -4.45 -14.13 1.26
N TYR A 13 -5.58 -13.49 1.03
CA TYR A 13 -6.90 -14.10 1.15
C TYR A 13 -7.59 -14.17 -0.21
N THR A 14 -8.25 -15.29 -0.49
CA THR A 14 -9.09 -15.46 -1.69
C THR A 14 -10.54 -15.57 -1.27
N GLN A 15 -11.38 -14.65 -1.72
CA GLN A 15 -12.82 -14.69 -1.51
C GLN A 15 -13.52 -14.98 -2.84
N PRO A 16 -13.92 -16.25 -3.10
CA PRO A 16 -14.69 -16.56 -4.29
C PRO A 16 -16.11 -15.98 -4.13
N VAL A 17 -16.35 -14.84 -4.75
CA VAL A 17 -17.66 -14.15 -4.76
C VAL A 17 -18.22 -14.21 -6.18
N ARG A 18 -19.55 -14.19 -6.33
CA ARG A 18 -20.22 -13.97 -7.62
C ARG A 18 -20.00 -12.52 -8.07
N ASN A 19 -18.79 -12.23 -8.52
CA ASN A 19 -18.40 -10.95 -9.08
C ASN A 19 -18.07 -11.16 -10.56
N THR A 20 -18.61 -10.30 -11.42
CA THR A 20 -18.34 -10.33 -12.86
C THR A 20 -16.96 -9.77 -13.21
N VAL A 21 -16.29 -9.17 -12.23
CA VAL A 21 -14.98 -8.52 -12.39
C VAL A 21 -14.05 -8.96 -11.26
N PRO A 22 -12.94 -9.67 -11.54
CA PRO A 22 -11.96 -9.99 -10.52
C PRO A 22 -11.25 -8.71 -10.04
N VAL A 23 -11.08 -8.59 -8.72
CA VAL A 23 -10.46 -7.43 -8.09
C VAL A 23 -9.39 -7.90 -7.11
N ILE A 24 -8.22 -7.27 -7.18
CA ILE A 24 -7.12 -7.47 -6.22
C ILE A 24 -7.06 -6.21 -5.35
N ARG A 25 -7.03 -6.40 -4.04
CA ARG A 25 -6.98 -5.29 -3.08
C ARG A 25 -5.81 -5.49 -2.12
N ALA A 26 -4.95 -4.48 -2.03
CA ALA A 26 -3.78 -4.46 -1.16
C ALA A 26 -3.96 -3.38 -0.08
N GLU A 27 -3.79 -3.77 1.18
CA GLU A 27 -3.77 -2.87 2.33
C GLU A 27 -2.35 -2.79 2.88
N TYR A 28 -1.88 -1.58 3.15
CA TYR A 28 -0.53 -1.33 3.65
C TYR A 28 -0.58 -0.87 5.11
N GLY A 29 0.49 -1.13 5.88
CA GLY A 29 0.56 -0.77 7.31
C GLY A 29 0.45 0.73 7.61
N ASN A 30 0.60 1.59 6.59
CA ASN A 30 0.38 3.04 6.69
C ASN A 30 -1.09 3.45 6.45
N GLY A 31 -2.02 2.50 6.39
CA GLY A 31 -3.45 2.72 6.16
C GLY A 31 -3.83 2.97 4.70
N ARG A 32 -2.86 2.99 3.76
CA ARG A 32 -3.17 3.12 2.33
C ARG A 32 -3.76 1.84 1.79
N VAL A 33 -4.62 1.99 0.80
CA VAL A 33 -5.27 0.89 0.10
C VAL A 33 -5.11 1.10 -1.40
N VAL A 34 -4.73 0.04 -2.11
CA VAL A 34 -4.70 -0.02 -3.58
C VAL A 34 -5.69 -1.07 -4.04
N GLN A 35 -6.43 -0.75 -5.08
CA GLN A 35 -7.37 -1.65 -5.72
C GLN A 35 -7.07 -1.74 -7.21
N LEU A 36 -6.83 -2.95 -7.69
CA LEU A 36 -6.59 -3.27 -9.10
C LEU A 36 -7.78 -4.05 -9.64
N ASN A 37 -8.35 -3.57 -10.74
CA ASN A 37 -9.35 -4.30 -11.52
C ASN A 37 -8.62 -5.23 -12.49
N ALA A 38 -8.68 -6.54 -12.25
CA ALA A 38 -7.96 -7.53 -13.04
C ALA A 38 -8.75 -8.06 -14.24
N LYS A 39 -9.83 -7.39 -14.66
CA LYS A 39 -10.63 -7.82 -15.80
C LYS A 39 -9.81 -7.71 -17.08
N ASN A 40 -9.73 -8.81 -17.83
CA ASN A 40 -9.00 -8.91 -19.10
C ASN A 40 -7.49 -8.60 -18.97
N MET A 41 -6.90 -8.72 -17.79
CA MET A 41 -5.45 -8.56 -17.60
C MET A 41 -4.74 -9.90 -17.72
N SER A 42 -3.60 -9.92 -18.41
CA SER A 42 -2.65 -11.03 -18.34
C SER A 42 -1.93 -11.05 -16.98
N MET A 43 -1.18 -12.12 -16.69
CA MET A 43 -0.38 -12.17 -15.46
C MET A 43 0.72 -11.10 -15.49
N GLU A 44 1.29 -10.85 -16.67
CA GLU A 44 2.30 -9.83 -16.92
C GLU A 44 1.74 -8.42 -16.72
N ASP A 45 0.50 -8.16 -17.13
CA ASP A 45 -0.16 -6.87 -16.88
C ASP A 45 -0.39 -6.64 -15.38
N VAL A 46 -0.78 -7.69 -14.65
CA VAL A 46 -1.01 -7.60 -13.19
C VAL A 46 0.29 -7.36 -12.44
N GLU A 47 1.39 -7.99 -12.86
CA GLU A 47 2.71 -7.75 -12.25
C GLU A 47 3.18 -6.31 -12.52
N ARG A 48 3.07 -5.83 -13.77
CA ARG A 48 3.44 -4.46 -14.15
C ARG A 48 2.67 -3.40 -13.35
N ASP A 49 1.35 -3.56 -13.23
CA ASP A 49 0.47 -2.52 -12.69
C ASP A 49 0.21 -2.67 -11.18
N GLY A 50 0.47 -3.86 -10.62
CA GLY A 50 0.26 -4.19 -9.21
C GLY A 50 1.52 -4.13 -8.33
N GLU A 51 2.71 -4.11 -8.92
CA GLU A 51 3.96 -4.02 -8.15
C GLU A 51 4.15 -2.64 -7.52
N TRP A 52 4.53 -2.63 -6.24
CA TRP A 52 4.86 -1.38 -5.57
C TRP A 52 6.14 -0.80 -6.14
N THR A 53 6.10 0.46 -6.56
CA THR A 53 7.28 1.25 -6.89
C THR A 53 7.41 2.42 -5.91
N PRO A 54 8.62 2.96 -5.68
CA PRO A 54 8.78 4.22 -4.95
C PRO A 54 7.96 5.38 -5.56
N MET A 55 7.57 5.25 -6.84
CA MET A 55 6.79 6.23 -7.60
C MET A 55 5.27 6.05 -7.46
N THR A 56 4.78 4.92 -6.95
CA THR A 56 3.34 4.59 -6.87
C THR A 56 2.53 5.64 -6.11
N TRP A 57 3.14 6.32 -5.13
CA TRP A 57 2.50 7.35 -4.32
C TRP A 57 3.12 8.74 -4.50
N LEU A 58 3.96 8.91 -5.52
CA LEU A 58 4.47 10.21 -5.90
C LEU A 58 3.40 10.96 -6.70
N SER A 59 3.23 12.24 -6.37
CA SER A 59 2.26 13.07 -7.08
C SER A 59 2.72 13.27 -8.52
N PRO A 60 1.82 13.28 -9.52
CA PRO A 60 2.17 13.64 -10.89
C PRO A 60 2.87 15.02 -11.01
N ARG A 61 2.72 15.88 -9.99
CA ARG A 61 3.44 17.15 -9.85
C ARG A 61 4.97 16.98 -9.95
N VAL A 62 5.52 15.85 -9.53
CA VAL A 62 6.98 15.60 -9.58
C VAL A 62 7.48 15.61 -11.03
N ASN A 63 6.66 15.26 -12.02
CA ASN A 63 7.04 15.25 -13.43
C ASN A 63 7.25 16.65 -14.02
N SER A 64 6.65 17.69 -13.41
CA SER A 64 6.70 19.08 -13.90
C SER A 64 7.44 20.04 -12.98
N ALA A 65 7.84 19.60 -11.80
CA ALA A 65 8.54 20.42 -10.83
C ALA A 65 10.05 20.53 -11.15
N ARG A 66 10.64 21.67 -10.78
CA ARG A 66 12.10 21.85 -10.82
C ARG A 66 12.68 21.42 -9.49
N LEU A 67 13.55 20.42 -9.53
CA LEU A 67 14.24 19.92 -8.34
C LEU A 67 15.47 20.80 -8.02
N PRO A 68 15.81 20.98 -6.72
CA PRO A 68 15.10 20.47 -5.54
C PRO A 68 13.89 21.34 -5.18
N ASP A 69 12.74 20.71 -4.94
CA ASP A 69 11.52 21.37 -4.44
C ASP A 69 11.30 20.96 -2.97
N PRO A 70 11.36 21.89 -2.00
CA PRO A 70 11.17 21.62 -0.58
C PRO A 70 9.86 20.89 -0.26
N GLN A 71 8.80 21.12 -1.05
CA GLN A 71 7.49 20.50 -0.84
C GLN A 71 7.51 18.98 -0.96
N PHE A 72 8.47 18.41 -1.72
CA PHE A 72 8.60 16.95 -1.84
C PHE A 72 9.42 16.32 -0.71
N SER A 73 10.17 17.12 0.05
CA SER A 73 10.90 16.68 1.24
C SER A 73 10.07 16.80 2.52
N GLU A 74 8.89 17.41 2.46
CA GLU A 74 7.96 17.46 3.58
C GLU A 74 7.47 16.05 3.94
N HIS A 75 7.61 15.71 5.22
CA HIS A 75 7.19 14.44 5.76
C HIS A 75 5.65 14.38 5.79
N LYS A 76 5.04 13.49 4.99
CA LYS A 76 3.57 13.33 4.91
C LYS A 76 2.93 12.69 6.16
N THR A 77 3.68 12.49 7.23
CA THR A 77 3.24 11.72 8.40
C THR A 77 2.49 12.63 9.35
N SER A 78 1.17 12.55 9.26
CA SER A 78 0.23 13.27 10.10
C SER A 78 0.12 12.59 11.46
N GLN A 79 0.57 13.30 12.51
CA GLN A 79 0.27 13.17 13.94
C GLN A 79 0.13 11.75 14.54
N VAL A 80 1.08 11.44 15.44
CA VAL A 80 1.28 10.20 16.20
C VAL A 80 1.54 8.97 15.32
N THR A 81 2.78 8.50 15.38
CA THR A 81 3.19 7.25 14.74
C THR A 81 2.51 6.06 15.40
N ALA A 82 2.30 4.97 14.66
CA ALA A 82 1.72 3.74 15.20
C ALA A 82 2.49 3.22 16.43
N THR A 83 3.81 3.45 16.47
CA THR A 83 4.67 3.12 17.61
C THR A 83 4.35 3.98 18.84
N GLU A 84 4.22 5.29 18.67
CA GLU A 84 3.85 6.20 19.77
C GLU A 84 2.47 5.87 20.34
N PHE A 85 1.50 5.52 19.49
CA PHE A 85 0.17 5.09 19.93
C PHE A 85 0.23 3.82 20.80
N LEU A 86 0.95 2.79 20.35
CA LEU A 86 1.08 1.53 21.11
C LEU A 86 1.76 1.75 22.47
N ILE A 87 2.80 2.60 22.52
CA ILE A 87 3.48 2.97 23.76
C ILE A 87 2.52 3.70 24.71
N GLU A 88 1.66 4.57 24.20
CA GLU A 88 0.67 5.27 25.02
C GLU A 88 -0.40 4.32 25.58
N GLN A 89 -0.89 3.38 24.77
CA GLN A 89 -1.88 2.38 25.22
C GLN A 89 -1.31 1.45 26.29
N GLN A 90 -0.06 1.01 26.15
CA GLN A 90 0.60 0.17 27.17
C GLN A 90 0.69 0.91 28.51
N LYS A 91 1.11 2.18 28.50
CA LYS A 91 1.18 3.02 29.70
C LYS A 91 -0.18 3.24 30.38
N ARG A 92 -1.28 3.25 29.63
CA ARG A 92 -2.65 3.34 30.17
C ARG A 92 -3.15 2.05 30.82
N LEU A 93 -2.60 0.89 30.45
CA LEU A 93 -2.97 -0.41 31.00
C LEU A 93 -2.18 -0.76 32.27
N GLU A 94 -0.98 -0.18 32.43
CA GLU A 94 -0.08 -0.44 33.55
C GLU A 94 -0.28 0.50 34.75
N GLY A 95 -1.13 1.54 34.63
CA GLY A 95 -1.49 2.48 35.70
C GLY A 95 -2.93 2.32 36.16
#